data_AF-A0A1F9IQS6-F1
#
_entry.id   AF-A0A1F9IQS6-F1
#
_cell.length_a   1.000
_cell.length_b   1.000
_cell.length_c   1.000
_cell.angle_alpha   90.00
_cell.angle_beta   90.00
_cell.angle_gamma   90.00
#
_symmetry.space_group_name_H-M   'P 1'
#
loop_
_entity.id
_entity.type
_entity.pdbx_description
1 polymer ?
#
loop_
_entity_poly.entity_id
_entity_poly.type
_entity_poly.pdbx_seq_one_letter_code
_entity_poly.pdbx_strand_id
1 'polypeptide(L)'
;MSNAKIREALDRMEGWLSVPSREMDIAELTEWNETYLSAVAGAERGPEWPDLVVRAHALGERLNARMASVIRERDALKTELESFARGNRALKGYGTHAR
;
A
#
# COMPACT_ATOMS: atom_id res chain seq x y z
N MET A 1 5.52 0.80 -29.33
CA MET A 1 5.46 -0.07 -28.13
C MET A 1 4.00 -0.18 -27.72
N SER A 2 3.49 -1.40 -27.51
CA SER A 2 2.04 -1.62 -27.35
C SER A 2 1.51 -1.22 -25.97
N ASN A 3 0.30 -0.65 -25.95
CA ASN A 3 -0.51 -0.40 -24.75
C ASN A 3 -0.80 -1.69 -23.93
N ALA A 4 -0.55 -2.88 -24.48
CA ALA A 4 -0.72 -4.16 -23.80
C ALA A 4 0.05 -4.25 -22.47
N LYS A 5 1.30 -3.78 -22.43
CA LYS A 5 2.11 -3.80 -21.21
C LYS A 5 1.54 -2.93 -20.09
N ILE A 6 0.87 -1.83 -20.45
CA ILE A 6 0.18 -0.97 -19.48
C ILE A 6 -1.02 -1.72 -18.93
N ARG A 7 -1.81 -2.41 -19.77
CA ARG A 7 -2.93 -3.24 -19.30
C ARG A 7 -2.48 -4.32 -18.33
N GLU A 8 -1.46 -5.09 -18.68
CA GLU A 8 -0.89 -6.13 -17.82
C GLU A 8 -0.43 -5.57 -16.48
N ALA A 9 0.24 -4.42 -16.48
CA ALA A 9 0.65 -3.75 -15.25
C ALA A 9 -0.56 -3.32 -14.41
N LEU A 10 -1.60 -2.74 -15.02
CA LEU A 10 -2.83 -2.37 -14.29
C LEU A 10 -3.58 -3.58 -13.74
N ASP A 11 -3.61 -4.70 -14.48
CA ASP A 11 -4.22 -5.96 -14.03
C ASP A 11 -3.48 -6.52 -12.81
N ARG A 12 -2.14 -6.49 -12.82
CA ARG A 12 -1.32 -6.94 -11.67
C ARG A 12 -1.59 -6.08 -10.43
N MET A 13 -1.67 -4.76 -10.59
CA MET A 13 -2.03 -3.84 -9.49
C MET A 13 -3.43 -4.11 -8.94
N GLU A 14 -4.40 -4.37 -9.82
CA GLU A 14 -5.76 -4.72 -9.40
C GLU A 14 -5.83 -6.03 -8.62
N GLY A 15 -5.05 -7.04 -9.03
CA GLY A 15 -4.87 -8.29 -8.29
C GLY A 15 -4.33 -8.05 -6.87
N TRP A 16 -3.27 -7.25 -6.74
CA TRP A 16 -2.74 -6.89 -5.42
C TRP A 16 -3.73 -6.11 -4.56
N LEU A 17 -4.49 -5.20 -5.18
CA LEU A 17 -5.53 -4.45 -4.47
C LEU A 17 -6.66 -5.34 -3.95
N SER A 18 -6.77 -6.59 -4.43
CA SER A 18 -7.81 -7.56 -4.04
C SER A 18 -7.37 -8.52 -2.93
N VAL A 19 -6.07 -8.65 -2.65
CA VAL A 19 -5.53 -9.50 -1.57
C VAL A 19 -5.18 -8.69 -0.31
N PRO A 20 -5.09 -9.28 0.90
CA PRO A 20 -4.69 -8.57 2.13
C PRO A 20 -3.29 -7.94 2.06
N SER A 21 -3.08 -6.81 2.74
CA SER A 21 -1.82 -6.01 2.63
C SER A 21 -0.58 -6.70 3.17
N ARG A 22 -0.73 -7.78 3.94
CA ARG A 22 0.39 -8.54 4.52
C ARG A 22 1.12 -9.42 3.50
N GLU A 23 0.58 -9.56 2.29
CA GLU A 23 1.11 -10.46 1.25
C GLU A 23 1.85 -9.71 0.13
N MET A 24 1.95 -8.38 0.18
CA MET A 24 2.62 -7.58 -0.84
C MET A 24 4.13 -7.53 -0.59
N ASP A 25 4.91 -8.08 -1.54
CA ASP A 25 6.38 -7.99 -1.55
C ASP A 25 6.84 -6.62 -2.10
N ILE A 26 7.72 -5.95 -1.35
CA ILE A 26 8.30 -4.65 -1.73
C ILE A 26 9.17 -4.76 -2.99
N ALA A 27 9.88 -5.87 -3.15
CA ALA A 27 10.71 -6.12 -4.34
C ALA A 27 9.83 -6.22 -5.59
N GLU A 28 8.74 -6.98 -5.51
CA GLU A 28 7.79 -7.11 -6.62
C GLU A 28 7.10 -5.79 -6.97
N LEU A 29 6.75 -4.98 -5.97
CA LEU A 29 6.15 -3.65 -6.20
C LEU A 29 7.11 -2.70 -6.92
N THR A 30 8.39 -2.77 -6.56
CA THR A 30 9.44 -1.93 -7.15
C THR A 30 9.63 -2.31 -8.62
N GLU A 31 9.76 -3.60 -8.90
CA GLU A 31 9.86 -4.13 -10.27
C GLU A 31 8.64 -3.78 -11.12
N TRP A 32 7.44 -3.92 -10.55
CA TRP A 32 6.20 -3.53 -11.22
C TRP A 32 6.19 -2.04 -11.58
N ASN A 33 6.60 -1.16 -10.65
CA ASN A 33 6.59 0.27 -10.87
C ASN A 33 7.57 0.69 -11.98
N GLU A 34 8.77 0.12 -11.99
CA GLU A 34 9.75 0.34 -13.07
C GLU A 34 9.20 -0.13 -14.42
N THR A 35 8.57 -1.31 -14.45
CA THR A 35 7.95 -1.87 -15.65
C THR A 35 6.80 -0.99 -16.16
N TYR A 36 5.94 -0.52 -15.27
CA TYR A 36 4.83 0.38 -15.60
C TYR A 36 5.31 1.71 -16.16
N LEU A 37 6.29 2.36 -15.50
CA LEU A 37 6.84 3.64 -15.95
C LEU A 37 7.51 3.52 -17.32
N SER A 38 8.27 2.44 -17.54
CA SER A 38 8.85 2.13 -18.85
C SER A 38 7.77 1.94 -19.92
N ALA A 39 6.70 1.19 -19.61
CA ALA A 39 5.58 0.96 -20.52
C ALA A 39 4.84 2.27 -20.88
N VAL A 40 4.59 3.14 -19.90
CA VAL A 40 3.98 4.45 -20.10
C VAL A 40 4.85 5.37 -20.95
N ALA A 41 6.17 5.36 -20.73
CA ALA A 41 7.12 6.19 -21.48
C ALA A 41 7.15 5.85 -22.98
N GLY A 42 7.02 4.56 -23.33
CA GLY A 42 7.01 4.11 -24.72
C GLY A 42 5.62 3.96 -25.36
N ALA A 43 4.55 4.40 -24.69
CA ALA A 43 3.19 4.21 -25.17
C ALA A 43 2.88 4.98 -26.46
N GLU A 44 2.16 4.35 -27.38
CA GLU A 44 1.74 4.94 -28.66
C GLU A 44 0.57 5.93 -28.52
N ARG A 45 -0.07 6.00 -27.33
CA ARG A 45 -1.17 6.93 -26.99
C ARG A 45 -2.31 6.97 -28.01
N GLY A 46 -2.69 5.80 -28.53
CA GLY A 46 -3.80 5.64 -29.48
C GLY A 46 -5.21 5.81 -28.86
N PRO A 47 -6.27 5.42 -29.58
CA PRO A 47 -7.67 5.64 -29.18
C PRO A 47 -8.06 5.08 -27.79
N GLU A 48 -7.36 4.04 -27.34
CA GLU A 48 -7.58 3.37 -26.05
C GLU A 48 -6.92 4.10 -24.86
N TRP A 49 -6.08 5.10 -25.15
CA TRP A 49 -5.28 5.79 -24.13
C TRP A 49 -6.12 6.46 -23.04
N PRO A 50 -7.22 7.18 -23.35
CA PRO A 50 -8.05 7.79 -22.31
C PRO A 50 -8.58 6.77 -21.30
N ASP A 51 -9.03 5.60 -21.76
CA ASP A 51 -9.58 4.56 -20.90
C ASP A 51 -8.49 3.97 -19.97
N LEU A 52 -7.28 3.79 -20.49
CA LEU A 52 -6.13 3.34 -19.68
C LEU A 52 -5.77 4.36 -18.60
N VAL A 53 -5.80 5.65 -18.93
CA VAL A 53 -5.54 6.73 -17.97
C VAL A 53 -6.61 6.77 -16.89
N VAL A 54 -7.89 6.69 -17.26
CA VAL A 54 -9.00 6.64 -16.29
C VAL A 54 -8.85 5.43 -15.37
N ARG A 55 -8.54 4.25 -15.92
CA ARG A 55 -8.33 3.04 -15.13
C ARG A 55 -7.14 3.18 -14.18
N ALA A 56 -6.02 3.75 -14.65
CA ALA A 56 -4.84 4.00 -13.82
C ALA A 56 -5.16 4.94 -12.65
N HIS A 57 -5.90 6.03 -12.89
CA HIS A 57 -6.33 6.94 -11.83
C HIS A 57 -7.24 6.25 -10.81
N ALA A 58 -8.23 5.48 -11.25
CA ALA A 58 -9.13 4.76 -10.35
C ALA A 58 -8.36 3.76 -9.45
N LEU A 59 -7.37 3.06 -10.00
CA LEU A 59 -6.50 2.17 -9.22
C LEU A 59 -5.60 2.95 -8.26
N GLY A 60 -5.09 4.12 -8.65
CA GLY A 60 -4.32 5.02 -7.80
C GLY A 60 -5.12 5.50 -6.58
N GLU A 61 -6.38 5.90 -6.77
CA GLU A 61 -7.27 6.29 -5.67
C GLU A 61 -7.54 5.12 -4.70
N ARG A 62 -7.77 3.92 -5.23
CA ARG A 62 -7.94 2.70 -4.40
C ARG A 62 -6.69 2.39 -3.59
N LEU A 63 -5.51 2.53 -4.18
CA LEU A 63 -4.24 2.35 -3.49
C LEU A 63 -4.04 3.37 -2.38
N ASN A 64 -4.33 4.65 -2.64
CA ASN A 64 -4.26 5.72 -1.65
C ASN A 64 -5.20 5.48 -0.46
N ALA A 65 -6.46 5.10 -0.74
CA ALA A 65 -7.44 4.78 0.30
C ALA A 65 -6.98 3.61 1.17
N ARG A 66 -6.42 2.57 0.55
CA ARG A 66 -5.87 1.41 1.24
C ARG A 66 -4.65 1.77 2.10
N MET A 67 -3.73 2.57 1.58
CA MET A 67 -2.56 3.05 2.33
C MET A 67 -2.99 3.86 3.56
N ALA A 68 -3.99 4.72 3.41
CA ALA A 68 -4.56 5.47 4.52
C ALA A 68 -5.15 4.56 5.60
N SER A 69 -5.78 3.43 5.23
CA SER A 69 -6.26 2.43 6.20
C SER A 69 -5.11 1.78 6.97
N VAL A 70 -4.08 1.32 6.26
CA VAL A 70 -2.91 0.68 6.87
C VAL A 70 -2.17 1.63 7.82
N ILE A 71 -2.07 2.91 7.45
CA ILE A 71 -1.49 3.96 8.31
C ILE A 71 -2.29 4.11 9.60
N ARG A 72 -3.63 4.18 9.53
CA ARG A 72 -4.49 4.27 10.71
C ARG A 72 -4.36 3.05 11.62
N GLU A 73 -4.31 1.85 11.05
CA GLU A 73 -4.11 0.60 11.80
C GLU A 73 -2.76 0.60 12.53
N ARG A 74 -1.69 0.99 11.84
CA ARG A 74 -0.36 1.14 12.44
C ARG A 74 -0.37 2.12 13.61
N ASP A 75 -1.03 3.26 13.45
CA ASP A 75 -1.05 4.31 14.47
C ASP A 75 -1.87 3.88 15.69
N ALA A 76 -2.99 3.15 15.49
CA ALA A 76 -3.74 2.54 16.57
C ALA A 76 -2.91 1.51 17.36
N LEU A 77 -2.16 0.64 16.66
CA LEU A 77 -1.27 -0.33 17.30
C LEU A 77 -0.15 0.34 18.12
N LYS A 78 0.40 1.45 17.62
CA LYS A 78 1.39 2.24 18.38
C LYS A 78 0.80 2.79 19.67
N THR A 79 -0.39 3.39 19.60
CA THR A 79 -1.09 3.91 20.80
C THR A 79 -1.37 2.80 21.81
N GLU A 80 -1.77 1.61 21.34
CA GLU A 80 -1.99 0.45 22.20
C GLU A 80 -0.70 -0.01 22.88
N LEU A 81 0.41 -0.13 22.13
CA LEU A 81 1.73 -0.47 22.68
C LEU A 81 2.21 0.53 23.73
N GLU A 82 2.00 1.83 23.49
CA GLU A 82 2.32 2.89 24.45
C GLU A 82 1.48 2.80 25.73
N SER A 83 0.19 2.43 25.59
CA SER A 83 -0.69 2.16 26.73
C SER A 83 -0.17 1.01 27.58
N PHE A 84 0.18 -0.12 26.94
CA PHE A 84 0.79 -1.26 27.63
C PHE A 84 2.10 -0.90 28.31
N ALA A 85 2.97 -0.13 27.65
CA ALA A 85 4.24 0.31 28.23
C ALA A 85 4.06 1.23 29.46
N ARG A 86 2.99 2.04 29.49
CA ARG A 86 2.63 2.85 30.67
C ARG A 86 2.05 1.99 31.79
N GLY A 87 1.12 1.09 31.48
CA GLY A 87 0.54 0.16 32.45
C GLY A 87 1.60 -0.73 33.12
N ASN A 88 2.52 -1.29 32.33
CA ASN A 88 3.62 -2.12 32.85
C ASN A 88 4.57 -1.32 33.77
N ARG A 89 4.82 -0.04 33.47
CA ARG A 89 5.60 0.86 34.35
C ARG A 89 4.88 1.16 35.66
N ALA A 90 3.58 1.42 35.63
CA ALA A 90 2.78 1.64 36.83
C ALA A 90 2.79 0.41 37.76
N LEU A 91 2.60 -0.79 37.20
CA LEU A 91 2.65 -2.04 37.95
C LEU A 91 4.00 -2.28 38.63
N LYS A 92 5.12 -2.01 37.93
CA LYS A 92 6.47 -2.07 38.54
C LYS A 92 6.64 -1.08 39.69
N GLY A 93 6.10 0.14 39.56
CA GLY A 93 6.17 1.17 40.60
C GLY A 93 5.42 0.79 41.89
N TYR A 94 4.28 0.11 41.78
CA TYR A 94 3.55 -0.40 42.95
C TYR A 94 4.34 -1.51 43.68
N GLY A 95 5.05 -2.38 42.94
CA GLY A 95 5.90 -3.42 43.54
C GLY A 95 7.10 -2.87 44.36
N THR A 96 7.57 -1.66 44.04
CA THR A 96 8.63 -0.96 44.78
C THR A 96 8.13 -0.18 45.99
N HIS A 97 6.86 0.22 46.01
CA HIS A 97 6.24 0.94 47.15
C HIS A 97 5.58 0.00 48.17
N ALA A 98 5.41 -1.29 47.84
CA ALA A 98 4.83 -2.30 48.73
C ALA A 98 5.87 -3.06 49.58
N ARG A 99 7.09 -2.53 49.73
CA ARG A 99 8.14 -3.07 50.61
C ARG A 99 8.60 -2.03 51.62
#